data_AF-A0A7S3HD44-F1
#
_entry.id   AF-A0A7S3HD44-F1
#
_cell.length_a   1.000
_cell.length_b   1.000
_cell.length_c   1.000
_cell.angle_alpha   90.00
_cell.angle_beta   90.00
_cell.angle_gamma   90.00
#
_symmetry.space_group_name_H-M   'P 1'
#
loop_
_entity.id
_entity.type
_entity.pdbx_description
1 polymer ?
#
loop_
_entity_poly.entity_id
_entity_poly.type
_entity_poly.pdbx_seq_one_letter_code
_entity_poly.pdbx_strand_id
1 'polypeptide(L)'
;WRWPRAIGWTCIIYTRRGDVEVAGRTVPVHSTVRLDRESEVVMLKGGPEGGDILVLAGAPLGEPIEMGANIVMNSRQELAQASTDMRFGAFGPVWEHTEDDESWIGRVSAHWGQLGLGARKP
;
A
#
# COMPACT_ATOMS: atom_id res chain seq x y z
N TRP A 1 14.13 -19.15 11.02
CA TRP A 1 13.48 -18.05 11.77
C TRP A 1 12.02 -18.39 12.01
N ARG A 2 11.51 -18.08 13.21
CA ARG A 2 10.09 -18.20 13.57
C ARG A 2 9.52 -16.80 13.61
N TRP A 3 8.57 -16.50 12.74
CA TRP A 3 7.93 -15.20 12.72
C TRP A 3 6.57 -15.26 13.45
N PRO A 4 6.41 -14.56 14.59
CA PRO A 4 5.12 -14.42 15.23
C PRO A 4 4.25 -13.40 14.48
N ARG A 5 2.98 -13.75 14.23
CA ARG A 5 2.03 -12.85 13.56
C ARG A 5 0.66 -12.89 14.23
N ALA A 6 -0.11 -11.80 14.07
CA ALA A 6 -1.48 -11.73 14.56
C ALA A 6 -2.42 -12.61 13.72
N ILE A 7 -3.31 -13.35 14.39
CA ILE A 7 -4.38 -14.11 13.73
C ILE A 7 -5.31 -13.14 12.99
N GLY A 8 -5.78 -13.56 11.81
CA GLY A 8 -6.71 -12.78 10.99
C GLY A 8 -6.04 -11.77 10.05
N TRP A 9 -4.75 -11.49 10.23
CA TRP A 9 -4.00 -10.58 9.35
C TRP A 9 -3.76 -11.20 7.98
N THR A 10 -3.86 -10.37 6.93
CA THR A 10 -3.35 -10.75 5.60
C THR A 10 -1.83 -10.72 5.66
N CYS A 11 -1.18 -11.80 5.25
CA CYS A 11 0.27 -11.90 5.23
C CYS A 11 0.79 -12.42 3.89
N ILE A 12 1.74 -11.70 3.31
CA ILE A 12 2.41 -12.03 2.06
C ILE A 12 3.92 -12.02 2.31
N ILE A 13 4.61 -13.01 1.75
CA ILE A 13 6.07 -13.05 1.69
C ILE A 13 6.49 -12.90 0.24
N TYR A 14 7.41 -11.99 -0.04
CA TYR A 14 8.06 -11.88 -1.34
C TYR A 14 9.53 -12.28 -1.22
N THR A 15 9.98 -13.20 -2.07
CA THR A 15 11.37 -13.70 -2.07
C THR A 15 12.23 -12.82 -2.98
N ARG A 16 13.12 -12.02 -2.39
CA ARG A 16 13.92 -11.02 -3.12
C ARG A 16 15.25 -11.57 -3.62
N ARG A 17 15.93 -12.41 -2.83
CA ARG A 17 17.18 -13.08 -3.21
C ARG A 17 17.23 -14.48 -2.61
N GLY A 18 17.78 -15.42 -3.36
CA GLY A 18 17.90 -16.82 -2.94
C GLY A 18 16.54 -17.52 -2.81
N ASP A 19 16.59 -18.84 -2.84
CA ASP A 19 15.43 -19.66 -2.54
C ASP A 19 15.22 -19.71 -1.03
N VAL A 20 13.98 -19.84 -0.59
CA VAL A 20 13.65 -19.98 0.83
C VAL A 20 12.68 -21.12 1.04
N GLU A 21 12.70 -21.71 2.23
CA GLU A 21 11.69 -22.65 2.67
C GLU A 21 10.65 -21.90 3.50
N VAL A 22 9.39 -21.98 3.08
CA VAL A 22 8.23 -21.43 3.81
C VAL A 22 7.33 -22.59 4.22
N ALA A 23 7.16 -22.78 5.52
CA ALA A 23 6.36 -23.86 6.09
C ALA A 23 6.69 -25.25 5.50
N GLY A 24 7.98 -25.56 5.36
CA GLY A 24 8.46 -26.85 4.84
C GLY A 24 8.49 -26.97 3.31
N ARG A 25 8.13 -25.91 2.57
CA ARG A 25 8.08 -25.91 1.10
C ARG A 25 9.13 -24.98 0.54
N THR A 26 9.95 -25.46 -0.40
CA THR A 26 10.88 -24.61 -1.14
C THR A 26 10.11 -23.64 -2.04
N VAL A 27 10.47 -22.37 -1.94
CA VAL A 27 9.91 -21.24 -2.68
C VAL A 27 11.06 -20.57 -3.43
N PRO A 28 11.03 -20.54 -4.77
CA PRO A 28 12.06 -19.91 -5.56
C PRO A 28 12.16 -18.41 -5.33
N VAL A 29 13.30 -17.81 -5.67
CA VAL A 29 13.45 -16.34 -5.76
C VAL A 29 12.40 -15.71 -6.69
N HIS A 30 11.99 -14.47 -6.41
CA HIS A 30 10.95 -13.69 -7.11
C HIS A 30 9.55 -14.30 -7.07
N SER A 31 9.22 -15.00 -5.99
CA SER A 31 7.91 -15.58 -5.74
C SER A 31 7.14 -14.79 -4.69
N THR A 32 5.82 -14.76 -4.86
CA THR A 32 4.88 -14.21 -3.88
C THR A 32 4.14 -15.36 -3.21
N VAL A 33 4.29 -15.47 -1.89
CA VAL A 33 3.61 -16.47 -1.07
C VAL A 33 2.53 -15.78 -0.25
N ARG A 34 1.27 -16.15 -0.48
CA ARG A 34 0.16 -15.77 0.40
C ARG A 34 0.01 -16.81 1.49
N LEU A 35 0.05 -16.36 2.74
CA LEU A 35 -0.20 -17.21 3.90
C LEU A 35 -1.70 -17.23 4.20
N ASP A 36 -2.15 -18.33 4.80
CA ASP A 36 -3.49 -18.41 5.41
C ASP A 36 -3.63 -17.30 6.48
N ARG A 37 -4.83 -16.93 6.93
CA ARG A 37 -5.01 -15.95 8.01
C ARG A 37 -5.10 -16.59 9.39
N GLU A 38 -5.31 -17.89 9.48
CA GLU A 38 -5.64 -18.60 10.73
C GLU A 38 -4.42 -19.20 11.46
N SER A 39 -3.24 -19.23 10.83
CA SER A 39 -2.03 -19.82 11.45
C SER A 39 -1.20 -18.82 12.26
N GLU A 40 -0.79 -19.17 13.47
CA GLU A 40 -0.05 -18.22 14.34
C GLU A 40 1.44 -18.10 14.02
N VAL A 41 2.05 -19.17 13.49
CA VAL A 41 3.50 -19.24 13.29
C VAL A 41 3.84 -19.80 11.92
N VAL A 42 4.71 -19.09 11.20
CA VAL A 42 5.31 -19.58 9.96
C VAL A 42 6.80 -19.81 10.18
N MET A 43 7.23 -21.03 9.88
CA MET A 43 8.64 -21.40 9.84
C MET A 43 9.26 -20.92 8.53
N LEU A 44 10.36 -20.18 8.63
CA LEU A 44 11.10 -19.64 7.49
C LEU A 44 12.56 -20.10 7.57
N LYS A 45 13.11 -20.58 6.47
CA LYS A 45 14.51 -21.00 6.38
C LYS A 45 15.11 -20.51 5.07
N GLY A 46 16.34 -20.03 5.09
CA GLY A 46 17.08 -19.75 3.86
C GLY A 46 17.43 -21.06 3.15
N GLY A 47 17.48 -21.03 1.82
CA GLY A 47 18.06 -22.09 1.02
C GLY A 47 19.58 -22.19 1.20
N PRO A 48 20.26 -23.00 0.38
CA PRO A 48 21.71 -23.24 0.49
C PRO A 48 22.56 -21.96 0.45
N GLU A 49 22.14 -20.96 -0.32
CA GLU A 49 22.84 -19.67 -0.45
C GLU A 49 22.29 -18.58 0.49
N GLY A 50 21.43 -18.97 1.44
CA GLY A 50 20.66 -18.03 2.25
C GLY A 50 19.44 -17.48 1.50
N GLY A 51 18.75 -16.54 2.13
CA GLY A 51 17.54 -15.94 1.56
C GLY A 51 17.26 -14.55 2.09
N ASP A 52 16.72 -13.70 1.23
CA ASP A 52 16.32 -12.33 1.51
C ASP A 52 14.85 -12.18 1.15
N ILE A 53 14.02 -11.84 2.13
CA ILE A 53 12.57 -11.80 1.97
C ILE A 53 12.01 -10.46 2.45
N LEU A 54 10.91 -10.05 1.84
CA LEU A 54 10.03 -9.01 2.36
C LEU A 54 8.79 -9.68 2.94
N VAL A 55 8.43 -9.27 4.16
CA VAL A 55 7.19 -9.70 4.81
C VAL A 55 6.25 -8.51 4.86
N LEU A 56 5.06 -8.67 4.28
CA LEU A 56 4.00 -7.67 4.26
C LEU A 56 2.82 -8.22 5.07
N ALA A 57 2.46 -7.55 6.15
CA ALA A 57 1.44 -8.02 7.08
C ALA A 57 0.57 -6.88 7.58
N GLY A 58 -0.74 -7.07 7.59
CA GLY A 58 -1.68 -6.07 8.10
C GLY A 58 -3.07 -6.64 8.34
N ALA A 59 -3.82 -5.98 9.23
CA ALA A 59 -5.24 -6.24 9.40
C ALA A 59 -5.98 -5.97 8.07
N PRO A 60 -6.91 -6.83 7.64
CA PRO A 60 -7.77 -6.52 6.51
C PRO A 60 -8.58 -5.26 6.80
N LEU A 61 -8.62 -4.31 5.86
CA LEU A 61 -9.40 -3.08 6.02
C LEU A 61 -10.92 -3.36 6.14
N GLY A 62 -11.41 -4.39 5.45
CA GLY A 62 -12.84 -4.76 5.47
C GLY A 62 -13.74 -3.78 4.70
N GLU A 63 -13.16 -2.82 4.00
CA GLU A 63 -13.87 -1.83 3.19
C GLU A 63 -13.89 -2.24 1.71
N PRO A 64 -14.88 -1.78 0.92
CA PRO A 64 -14.87 -2.01 -0.51
C PRO A 64 -13.66 -1.36 -1.19
N ILE A 65 -13.23 -1.95 -2.31
CA ILE A 65 -12.10 -1.48 -3.11
C ILE A 65 -12.59 -1.25 -4.54
N GLU A 66 -12.56 0.00 -4.99
CA GLU A 66 -12.84 0.43 -6.37
C GLU A 66 -11.58 1.11 -6.92
N MET A 67 -11.01 0.52 -7.98
CA MET A 67 -9.73 0.95 -8.56
C MET A 67 -9.90 1.37 -10.01
N GLY A 68 -9.26 2.48 -10.38
CA GLY A 68 -9.18 2.96 -11.76
C GLY A 68 -7.86 3.68 -12.01
N ALA A 69 -7.13 3.26 -13.04
CA ALA A 69 -5.80 3.77 -13.37
C ALA A 69 -4.86 3.81 -12.14
N ASN A 70 -4.56 4.99 -11.64
CA ASN A 70 -3.67 5.28 -10.51
C ASN A 70 -4.41 5.71 -9.23
N ILE A 71 -5.73 5.49 -9.15
CA ILE A 71 -6.58 5.92 -8.03
C ILE A 71 -7.32 4.70 -7.45
N VAL A 72 -7.36 4.61 -6.12
CA VAL A 72 -8.11 3.59 -5.36
C VAL A 72 -9.01 4.30 -4.36
N MET A 73 -10.31 4.00 -4.39
CA MET A 73 -11.35 4.54 -3.49
C MET A 73 -12.26 3.42 -2.96
N ASN A 74 -13.22 3.76 -2.09
CA ASN A 74 -14.17 2.81 -1.55
C ASN A 74 -15.48 2.70 -2.36
N SER A 75 -15.73 3.60 -3.31
CA SER A 75 -16.92 3.58 -4.16
C SER A 75 -16.69 4.09 -5.59
N ARG A 76 -17.57 3.70 -6.52
CA ARG A 76 -17.53 4.17 -7.91
C ARG A 76 -17.74 5.69 -8.03
N GLN A 77 -18.57 6.26 -7.15
CA GLN A 77 -18.82 7.70 -7.13
C GLN A 77 -17.56 8.48 -6.75
N GLU A 78 -16.86 8.04 -5.70
CA GLU A 78 -15.59 8.62 -5.28
C GLU A 78 -14.52 8.47 -6.35
N LEU A 79 -14.42 7.30 -6.98
CA LEU A 79 -13.46 7.07 -8.07
C LEU A 79 -13.73 7.98 -9.28
N ALA A 80 -15.00 8.19 -9.64
CA ALA A 80 -15.40 9.10 -10.71
C ALA A 80 -15.10 10.57 -10.38
N GLN A 81 -15.32 10.99 -9.13
CA GLN A 81 -14.96 12.31 -8.65
C GLN A 81 -13.44 12.52 -8.67
N ALA A 82 -12.66 11.59 -8.11
CA ALA A 82 -11.21 11.66 -8.09
C ALA A 82 -10.60 11.66 -9.50
N SER A 83 -11.17 10.89 -10.43
CA SER A 83 -10.78 10.92 -11.85
C SER A 83 -11.05 12.28 -12.50
N THR A 84 -12.15 12.94 -12.11
CA THR A 84 -12.49 14.29 -12.57
C THR A 84 -11.55 15.32 -12.00
N ASP A 85 -11.28 15.24 -10.70
CA ASP A 85 -10.32 16.07 -9.98
C ASP A 85 -8.92 15.95 -10.61
N MET A 86 -8.48 14.74 -11.00
CA MET A 86 -7.20 14.54 -11.69
C MET A 86 -7.13 15.31 -13.02
N ARG A 87 -8.20 15.21 -13.85
CA ARG A 87 -8.26 15.90 -15.15
C ARG A 87 -8.25 17.42 -15.02
N PHE A 88 -8.81 17.95 -13.93
CA PHE A 88 -8.84 19.39 -13.64
C PHE A 88 -7.66 19.86 -12.79
N GLY A 89 -6.71 18.99 -12.44
CA GLY A 89 -5.55 19.35 -11.62
C GLY A 89 -5.92 19.69 -10.17
N ALA A 90 -7.00 19.15 -9.63
CA ALA A 90 -7.53 19.48 -8.31
C ALA A 90 -6.84 18.77 -7.13
N PHE A 91 -5.77 18.00 -7.37
CA PHE A 91 -4.96 17.36 -6.31
C PHE A 91 -3.93 18.30 -5.66
N GLY A 92 -3.90 19.57 -6.08
CA GLY A 92 -2.96 20.56 -5.58
C GLY A 92 -1.68 20.65 -6.42
N PRO A 93 -0.84 21.65 -6.13
CA PRO A 93 0.45 21.82 -6.79
C PRO A 93 1.44 20.73 -6.37
N VAL A 94 2.50 20.56 -7.16
CA VAL A 94 3.63 19.69 -6.80
C VAL A 94 4.25 20.20 -5.50
N TRP A 95 4.42 19.30 -4.54
CA TRP A 95 5.08 19.59 -3.27
C TRP A 95 6.59 19.79 -3.48
N GLU A 96 7.14 20.82 -2.84
CA GLU A 96 8.58 21.06 -2.79
C GLU A 96 9.12 20.46 -1.50
N HIS A 97 10.09 19.54 -1.59
CA HIS A 97 10.56 18.75 -0.45
C HIS A 97 11.19 19.54 0.72
N THR A 98 11.45 20.83 0.51
CA THR A 98 11.96 21.76 1.53
C THR A 98 10.86 22.56 2.21
N GLU A 99 9.62 22.44 1.76
CA GLU A 99 8.46 23.16 2.29
C GLU A 99 7.89 22.46 3.53
N ASP A 100 7.52 23.25 4.55
CA ASP A 100 6.78 22.76 5.72
C ASP A 100 5.29 22.55 5.43
N ASP A 101 4.63 21.79 6.31
CA ASP A 101 3.22 21.41 6.16
C ASP A 101 2.29 22.63 6.07
N GLU A 102 2.54 23.68 6.87
CA GLU A 102 1.68 24.87 6.92
C GLU A 102 1.73 25.65 5.60
N SER A 103 2.93 25.86 5.09
CA SER A 103 3.17 26.51 3.80
C SER A 103 2.54 25.71 2.65
N TRP A 104 2.74 24.39 2.64
CA TRP A 104 2.16 23.51 1.62
C TRP A 104 0.62 23.51 1.64
N ILE A 105 0.01 23.37 2.82
CA ILE A 105 -1.45 23.43 3.00
C ILE A 105 -2.00 24.79 2.53
N GLY A 106 -1.27 25.88 2.79
CA GLY A 106 -1.60 27.21 2.29
C GLY A 106 -1.63 27.26 0.76
N ARG A 107 -0.64 26.68 0.08
CA ARG A 107 -0.60 26.61 -1.39
C ARG A 107 -1.72 25.74 -1.97
N VAL A 108 -2.01 24.59 -1.36
CA VAL A 108 -3.13 23.72 -1.76
C VAL A 108 -4.47 24.47 -1.64
N SER A 109 -4.67 25.17 -0.52
CA SER A 109 -5.89 25.94 -0.28
C SER A 109 -6.05 27.08 -1.30
N ALA A 110 -4.97 27.80 -1.61
CA ALA A 110 -4.97 28.84 -2.64
C ALA A 110 -5.26 28.27 -4.04
N HIS A 111 -4.69 27.12 -4.38
CA HIS A 111 -4.91 26.41 -5.64
C HIS A 111 -6.38 26.01 -5.83
N TRP A 112 -7.02 25.48 -4.79
CA TRP A 112 -8.45 25.19 -4.83
C TRP A 112 -9.31 26.44 -4.98
N GLY A 113 -8.94 27.54 -4.30
CA GLY A 113 -9.60 28.83 -4.48
C GLY A 113 -9.57 29.32 -5.94
N GLN A 114 -8.44 29.14 -6.63
CA GLN A 114 -8.30 29.48 -8.05
C GLN A 114 -9.18 28.63 -8.97
N LEU A 115 -9.38 27.35 -8.63
CA LEU A 115 -10.24 26.43 -9.37
C LEU A 115 -11.74 26.59 -9.02
N GLY A 116 -12.11 27.50 -8.12
CA GLY A 116 -13.48 27.65 -7.63
C GLY A 116 -13.96 26.45 -6.82
N LEU A 117 -13.04 25.62 -6.34
CA LEU A 117 -13.33 24.50 -5.46
C LEU A 117 -13.45 25.06 -4.04
N GLY A 118 -14.60 24.83 -3.39
CA GLY A 118 -14.82 25.25 -2.00
C GLY A 118 -13.84 24.60 -1.02
N ALA A 119 -14.00 24.87 0.28
CA ALA A 119 -13.15 24.29 1.32
C ALA A 119 -13.19 22.73 1.26
N ARG A 120 -12.05 22.14 0.91
CA ARG A 120 -11.81 20.70 0.89
C ARG A 120 -10.83 20.35 2.01
N LYS A 121 -10.77 19.07 2.41
CA LYS A 121 -9.72 18.59 3.28
C LYS A 121 -8.47 18.28 2.44
N PRO A 122 -7.28 18.81 2.81
CA PRO A 122 -6.00 18.36 2.26
C PRO A 122 -5.82 16.86 2.46
#